data_AF-A0A7C1KN59-F1
#
_entry.id   AF-A0A7C1KN59-F1
#
_cell.length_a   1.000
_cell.length_b   1.000
_cell.length_c   1.000
_cell.angle_alpha   90.00
_cell.angle_beta   90.00
_cell.angle_gamma   90.00
#
_symmetry.space_group_name_H-M   'P 1'
#
loop_
_entity.id
_entity.type
_entity.pdbx_description
1 polymer ?
#
loop_
_entity_poly.entity_id
_entity_poly.type
_entity_poly.pdbx_seq_one_letter_code
_entity_poly.pdbx_strand_id
1 'polypeptide(L)'
;MRSFLNAVVFTLFVVGFFAYVCMYVTGLSGGGDGGAVTGVSPEAGEKIFWGEGQCHTCHSIGTSGSATRGPNQEGLVSRAEEKAKERGLSSGLEYMVEAIVDPDKFVAEGYDKIMPKVYDPPIMLGREKILAVLSFLQTLGGEPDIDAVMKFKDKIPEASKKKIIPWVPPIEVEPKEGELVFFDETRDVSCSKCHVLSGKGSKVGPELTGIGAVQTPQYLIESILKPSEVIVKGFETMYLITTDGMAYNGIIQSQSEEEVVLLVDEEGEIVEYVFYPDEIEQMQKQDISMMPGNFSELLTTKEFYGVISFLLSQK
;
A
#
# COMPACT_ATOMS: atom_id res chain seq x y z
N MET A 1 -52.47 20.67 3.79
CA MET A 1 -51.70 21.11 2.59
C MET A 1 -50.38 21.78 2.96
N ARG A 2 -50.36 22.84 3.80
CA ARG A 2 -49.10 23.50 4.24
C ARG A 2 -48.11 22.57 4.96
N SER A 3 -48.58 21.71 5.87
CA SER A 3 -47.72 20.76 6.60
C SER A 3 -47.08 19.70 5.70
N PHE A 4 -47.83 19.21 4.70
CA PHE A 4 -47.32 18.25 3.72
C PHE A 4 -46.26 18.88 2.80
N LEU A 5 -46.49 20.11 2.33
CA LEU A 5 -45.52 20.82 1.50
C LEU A 5 -44.21 21.10 2.26
N ASN A 6 -44.30 21.48 3.54
CA ASN A 6 -43.12 21.71 4.37
C ASN A 6 -42.33 20.41 4.61
N ALA A 7 -43.01 19.27 4.79
CA ALA A 7 -42.35 17.97 4.94
C ALA A 7 -41.64 17.54 3.66
N VAL A 8 -42.24 17.78 2.49
CA VAL A 8 -41.63 17.47 1.19
C VAL A 8 -40.39 18.35 0.95
N VAL A 9 -40.47 19.65 1.20
CA VAL A 9 -39.33 20.57 1.06
C VAL A 9 -38.19 20.19 2.00
N PHE A 10 -38.51 19.87 3.26
CA PHE A 10 -37.51 19.41 4.24
C PHE A 10 -36.84 18.11 3.78
N THR A 11 -37.61 17.14 3.29
CA THR A 11 -37.08 15.87 2.80
C THR A 11 -36.18 16.05 1.59
N LEU A 12 -36.58 16.88 0.62
CA LEU A 12 -35.76 17.17 -0.56
C LEU A 12 -34.47 17.92 -0.18
N PHE A 13 -34.53 18.81 0.80
CA PHE A 13 -33.35 19.51 1.30
C PHE A 13 -32.38 18.56 2.01
N VAL A 14 -32.89 17.67 2.86
CA VAL A 14 -32.05 16.68 3.57
C VAL A 14 -31.41 15.69 2.59
N VAL A 15 -32.18 15.17 1.63
CA VAL A 15 -31.66 14.25 0.60
C VAL A 15 -30.67 14.97 -0.31
N GLY A 16 -30.95 16.21 -0.72
CA GLY A 16 -30.05 17.02 -1.54
C GLY A 16 -28.75 17.36 -0.81
N PHE A 17 -28.83 17.69 0.48
CA PHE A 17 -27.66 17.94 1.32
C PHE A 17 -26.82 16.68 1.50
N PHE A 18 -27.44 15.53 1.79
CA PHE A 18 -26.73 14.26 1.89
C PHE A 18 -26.07 13.87 0.56
N ALA A 19 -26.78 14.00 -0.57
CA ALA A 19 -26.23 13.73 -1.88
C ALA A 19 -25.05 14.65 -2.20
N TYR A 20 -25.16 15.95 -1.87
CA TYR A 20 -24.08 16.92 -2.03
C TYR A 20 -22.87 16.56 -1.17
N VAL A 21 -23.06 16.24 0.11
CA VAL A 21 -21.98 15.84 1.03
C VAL A 21 -21.33 14.55 0.54
N CYS A 22 -22.10 13.55 0.12
CA CYS A 22 -21.56 12.33 -0.48
C CYS A 22 -20.73 12.66 -1.72
N MET A 23 -21.26 13.40 -2.70
CA MET A 23 -20.49 13.78 -3.90
C MET A 23 -19.22 14.57 -3.58
N TYR A 24 -19.28 15.49 -2.61
CA TYR A 24 -18.15 16.30 -2.19
C TYR A 24 -17.08 15.47 -1.47
N VAL A 25 -17.47 14.61 -0.54
CA VAL A 25 -16.55 13.69 0.17
C VAL A 25 -15.94 12.69 -0.80
N THR A 26 -16.75 12.13 -1.70
CA THR A 26 -16.32 11.24 -2.77
C THR A 26 -15.32 11.92 -3.71
N GLY A 27 -15.50 13.21 -4.01
CA GLY A 27 -14.54 14.01 -4.77
C GLY A 27 -13.23 14.27 -4.02
N LEU A 28 -13.27 14.40 -2.69
CA LEU A 28 -12.07 14.55 -1.85
C LEU A 28 -11.34 13.23 -1.59
N SER A 29 -12.07 12.12 -1.54
CA SER A 29 -11.54 10.77 -1.29
C SER A 29 -11.14 10.03 -2.57
N GLY A 30 -11.19 10.69 -3.74
CA GLY A 30 -10.89 10.06 -5.03
C GLY A 30 -11.89 8.98 -5.49
N GLY A 31 -13.06 8.88 -4.85
CA GLY A 31 -14.07 7.87 -5.16
C GLY A 31 -14.89 8.17 -6.41
N GLY A 32 -14.26 8.59 -7.51
CA GLY A 32 -14.96 8.88 -8.76
C GLY A 32 -15.87 7.71 -9.18
N ASP A 33 -17.13 8.04 -9.49
CA ASP A 33 -18.16 7.14 -10.00
C ASP A 33 -17.56 6.15 -11.00
N GLY A 34 -17.81 4.85 -10.80
CA GLY A 34 -17.27 3.73 -11.59
C GLY A 34 -17.79 3.66 -13.03
N GLY A 35 -18.02 4.82 -13.66
CA GLY A 35 -18.27 4.94 -15.08
C GLY A 35 -17.11 4.33 -15.85
N ALA A 36 -17.44 3.42 -16.77
CA ALA A 36 -16.46 2.77 -17.63
C ALA A 36 -15.51 3.81 -18.23
N VAL A 37 -14.26 3.78 -17.78
CA VAL A 37 -13.19 4.59 -18.34
C VAL A 37 -12.96 4.06 -19.75
N THR A 38 -13.29 4.86 -20.77
CA THR A 38 -13.14 4.48 -22.18
C THR A 38 -12.03 5.31 -22.83
N GLY A 39 -11.09 4.62 -23.48
CA GLY A 39 -9.96 5.24 -24.18
C GLY A 39 -8.70 5.43 -23.34
N VAL A 40 -7.61 5.77 -24.04
CA VAL A 40 -6.30 6.07 -23.46
C VAL A 40 -6.21 7.59 -23.30
N SER A 41 -6.40 8.08 -22.07
CA SER A 41 -6.21 9.50 -21.73
C SER A 41 -5.60 9.66 -20.33
N PRO A 42 -5.02 10.83 -20.01
CA PRO A 42 -4.52 11.11 -18.66
C PRO A 42 -5.61 11.08 -17.59
N GLU A 43 -6.80 11.63 -17.87
CA GLU A 43 -7.92 11.65 -16.91
C GLU A 43 -8.45 10.23 -16.64
N ALA A 44 -8.44 9.39 -17.68
CA ALA A 44 -8.70 7.96 -17.57
C ALA A 44 -7.67 7.27 -16.67
N GLY A 45 -6.39 7.54 -16.90
CA GLY A 45 -5.28 6.99 -16.13
C GLY A 45 -5.30 7.40 -14.65
N GLU A 46 -5.65 8.65 -14.37
CA GLU A 46 -5.78 9.16 -13.01
C GLU A 46 -6.86 8.40 -12.24
N LYS A 47 -8.05 8.24 -12.82
CA LYS A 47 -9.14 7.45 -12.20
C LYS A 47 -8.74 6.00 -11.94
N ILE A 48 -7.92 5.43 -12.81
CA ILE A 48 -7.43 4.05 -12.65
C ILE A 48 -6.40 4.01 -11.51
N PHE A 49 -5.45 4.93 -11.48
CA PHE A 49 -4.43 5.01 -10.42
C PHE A 49 -5.06 5.10 -9.03
N TRP A 50 -6.07 5.96 -8.88
CA TRP A 50 -6.77 6.19 -7.61
C TRP A 50 -7.97 5.25 -7.37
N GLY A 51 -8.27 4.37 -8.32
CA GLY A 51 -9.47 3.54 -8.31
C GLY A 51 -9.13 2.09 -8.61
N GLU A 52 -9.61 1.59 -9.75
CA GLU A 52 -9.51 0.15 -10.09
C GLU A 52 -8.08 -0.42 -10.12
N GLY A 53 -7.06 0.40 -10.39
CA GLY A 53 -5.66 -0.01 -10.37
C GLY A 53 -5.06 -0.08 -8.97
N GLN A 54 -5.72 0.53 -7.97
CA GLN A 54 -5.31 0.56 -6.56
C GLN A 54 -3.84 0.98 -6.35
N CYS A 55 -3.26 1.72 -7.30
CA CYS A 55 -1.85 2.09 -7.28
C CYS A 55 -1.53 2.96 -6.06
N HIS A 56 -2.49 3.79 -5.63
CA HIS A 56 -2.37 4.65 -4.46
C HIS A 56 -2.09 3.91 -3.14
N THR A 57 -2.41 2.61 -3.06
CA THR A 57 -2.24 1.80 -1.84
C THR A 57 -0.77 1.53 -1.56
N CYS A 58 0.05 1.60 -2.60
CA CYS A 58 1.49 1.34 -2.53
C CYS A 58 2.33 2.54 -2.98
N HIS A 59 1.79 3.41 -3.84
CA HIS A 59 2.47 4.60 -4.33
C HIS A 59 1.76 5.87 -3.90
N SER A 60 2.53 6.89 -3.50
CA SER A 60 1.99 8.23 -3.30
C SER A 60 2.26 9.14 -4.50
N ILE A 61 1.49 10.21 -4.60
CA ILE A 61 1.82 11.39 -5.42
C ILE A 61 1.83 12.56 -4.46
N GLY A 62 3.02 13.10 -4.17
CA GLY A 62 3.20 14.03 -3.07
C GLY A 62 2.78 13.39 -1.75
N THR A 63 1.82 14.02 -1.05
CA THR A 63 1.26 13.54 0.22
C THR A 63 0.03 12.66 0.09
N SER A 64 -0.49 12.46 -1.13
CA SER A 64 -1.70 11.66 -1.38
C SER A 64 -1.33 10.21 -1.71
N GLY A 65 -2.04 9.25 -1.12
CA GLY A 65 -1.73 7.81 -1.23
C GLY A 65 -0.71 7.36 -0.20
N SER A 66 -0.07 6.21 -0.43
CA SER A 66 0.92 5.62 0.48
C SER A 66 2.25 5.44 -0.23
N ALA A 67 3.36 5.95 0.32
CA ALA A 67 4.72 5.71 -0.20
C ALA A 67 5.48 4.62 0.59
N THR A 68 4.74 3.85 1.39
CA THR A 68 5.31 2.87 2.32
C THR A 68 5.81 1.64 1.57
N ARG A 69 5.03 1.14 0.60
CA ARG A 69 5.34 -0.10 -0.13
C ARG A 69 5.99 0.13 -1.49
N GLY A 70 5.81 1.32 -2.05
CA GLY A 70 6.36 1.72 -3.33
C GLY A 70 6.77 3.19 -3.30
N PRO A 71 7.65 3.61 -4.23
CA PRO A 71 8.13 4.97 -4.30
C PRO A 71 7.00 5.98 -4.53
N ASN A 72 7.17 7.17 -3.96
CA ASN A 72 6.43 8.37 -4.36
C ASN A 72 6.70 8.67 -5.84
N GLN A 73 5.65 8.99 -6.58
CA GLN A 73 5.67 9.26 -8.03
C GLN A 73 5.85 10.74 -8.36
N GLU A 74 5.92 11.62 -7.37
CA GLU A 74 6.40 12.99 -7.58
C GLU A 74 7.83 12.95 -8.15
N GLY A 75 8.07 13.73 -9.22
CA GLY A 75 9.34 13.71 -9.95
C GLY A 75 9.61 12.43 -10.76
N LEU A 76 8.62 11.54 -10.92
CA LEU A 76 8.76 10.26 -11.63
C LEU A 76 9.38 10.43 -13.02
N VAL A 77 8.90 11.37 -13.84
CA VAL A 77 9.37 11.51 -15.23
C VAL A 77 10.87 11.79 -15.30
N SER A 78 11.37 12.72 -14.49
CA SER A 78 12.81 13.03 -14.42
C SER A 78 13.62 11.83 -13.93
N ARG A 79 13.15 11.14 -12.89
CA ARG A 79 13.80 9.93 -12.35
C ARG A 79 13.80 8.79 -13.37
N ALA A 80 12.73 8.64 -14.14
CA ALA A 80 12.62 7.63 -15.18
C ALA A 80 13.60 7.88 -16.33
N GLU A 81 13.82 9.13 -16.73
CA GLU A 81 14.82 9.50 -17.74
C GLU A 81 16.26 9.19 -17.29
N GLU A 82 16.58 9.43 -16.01
CA GLU A 82 17.86 9.06 -15.44
C GLU A 82 18.05 7.53 -15.44
N LYS A 83 17.06 6.80 -14.92
CA LYS A 83 17.10 5.33 -14.87
C LYS A 83 17.10 4.67 -16.26
N ALA A 84 16.46 5.29 -17.24
CA ALA A 84 16.53 4.85 -18.63
C ALA A 84 17.96 4.90 -19.16
N LYS A 85 18.70 6.00 -18.92
CA LYS A 85 20.10 6.15 -19.33
C LYS A 85 21.00 5.13 -18.66
N GLU A 86 20.86 4.95 -17.35
CA GLU A 86 21.62 3.95 -16.58
C GLU A 86 21.44 2.53 -17.12
N ARG A 87 20.23 2.22 -17.63
CA ARG A 87 19.85 0.89 -18.11
C ARG A 87 19.95 0.71 -19.63
N GLY A 88 20.40 1.74 -20.35
CA GLY A 88 20.50 1.71 -21.81
C GLY A 88 19.15 1.62 -22.53
N LEU A 89 18.08 2.12 -21.91
CA LEU A 89 16.76 2.25 -22.52
C LEU A 89 16.68 3.52 -23.38
N SER A 90 15.75 3.54 -24.32
CA SER A 90 15.57 4.63 -25.29
C SER A 90 14.99 5.90 -24.70
N SER A 91 14.24 5.81 -23.60
CA SER A 91 13.53 6.93 -22.97
C SER A 91 13.06 6.59 -21.56
N GLY A 92 12.76 7.61 -20.76
CA GLY A 92 12.08 7.46 -19.48
C GLY A 92 10.69 6.83 -19.64
N LEU A 93 10.00 7.08 -20.75
CA LEU A 93 8.73 6.40 -21.06
C LEU A 93 8.92 4.88 -21.23
N GLU A 94 9.97 4.44 -21.92
CA GLU A 94 10.28 3.02 -22.00
C GLU A 94 10.57 2.44 -20.61
N TYR A 95 11.32 3.16 -19.76
CA TYR A 95 11.54 2.74 -18.38
C TYR A 95 10.22 2.56 -17.62
N MET A 96 9.29 3.52 -17.71
CA MET A 96 7.99 3.43 -17.04
C MET A 96 7.16 2.25 -17.54
N VAL A 97 7.16 1.98 -18.85
CA VAL A 97 6.47 0.81 -19.44
C VAL A 97 7.05 -0.48 -18.87
N GLU A 98 8.38 -0.64 -18.92
CA GLU A 98 9.04 -1.87 -18.47
C GLU A 98 8.89 -2.06 -16.95
N ALA A 99 8.90 -0.97 -16.16
CA ALA A 99 8.69 -1.02 -14.72
C ALA A 99 7.27 -1.46 -14.32
N ILE A 100 6.24 -1.16 -15.14
CA ILE A 100 4.87 -1.65 -14.90
C ILE A 100 4.68 -3.08 -15.42
N VAL A 101 5.31 -3.42 -16.54
CA VAL A 101 5.17 -4.74 -17.18
C VAL A 101 5.96 -5.83 -16.45
N ASP A 102 7.15 -5.50 -15.96
CA ASP A 102 8.07 -6.41 -15.27
C ASP A 102 8.69 -5.77 -14.02
N PRO A 103 7.87 -5.45 -13.00
CA PRO A 103 8.30 -4.66 -11.85
C PRO A 103 9.50 -5.24 -11.09
N ASP A 104 9.64 -6.57 -11.03
CA ASP A 104 10.73 -7.25 -10.33
C ASP A 104 12.13 -6.91 -10.88
N LYS A 105 12.22 -6.51 -12.16
CA LYS A 105 13.47 -6.08 -12.80
C LYS A 105 13.79 -4.61 -12.53
N PHE A 106 12.82 -3.83 -12.10
CA PHE A 106 12.89 -2.36 -11.99
C PHE A 106 12.54 -1.88 -10.58
N VAL A 107 13.01 -2.64 -9.58
CA VAL A 107 12.83 -2.29 -8.17
C VAL A 107 13.59 -1.01 -7.85
N ALA A 108 12.88 -0.05 -7.25
CA ALA A 108 13.45 1.22 -6.83
C ALA A 108 14.34 1.04 -5.59
N GLU A 109 15.32 1.92 -5.43
CA GLU A 109 16.26 1.85 -4.32
C GLU A 109 15.56 1.97 -2.95
N GLY A 110 15.90 1.04 -2.06
CA GLY A 110 15.31 0.92 -0.73
C GLY A 110 13.90 0.33 -0.69
N TYR A 111 13.39 -0.22 -1.80
CA TYR A 111 12.11 -0.94 -1.84
C TYR A 111 12.32 -2.42 -2.18
N ASP A 112 11.35 -3.25 -1.81
CA ASP A 112 11.35 -4.68 -2.09
C ASP A 112 10.58 -5.06 -3.37
N LYS A 113 10.76 -6.30 -3.83
CA LYS A 113 10.07 -6.91 -4.98
C LYS A 113 8.64 -7.30 -4.63
N ILE A 114 7.80 -6.31 -4.34
CA ILE A 114 6.40 -6.53 -3.89
C ILE A 114 5.35 -5.92 -4.83
N MET A 115 5.78 -5.16 -5.85
CA MET A 115 4.88 -4.57 -6.82
C MET A 115 4.29 -5.67 -7.72
N PRO A 116 2.96 -5.85 -7.74
CA PRO A 116 2.35 -6.93 -8.50
C PRO A 116 2.41 -6.65 -10.00
N LYS A 117 2.37 -7.72 -10.79
CA LYS A 117 2.07 -7.63 -12.22
C LYS A 117 0.62 -7.20 -12.38
N VAL A 118 0.40 -5.92 -12.67
CA VAL A 118 -0.93 -5.30 -12.62
C VAL A 118 -1.94 -5.92 -13.60
N TYR A 119 -1.50 -6.63 -14.64
CA TYR A 119 -2.34 -7.37 -15.58
C TYR A 119 -2.73 -8.78 -15.09
N ASP A 120 -2.11 -9.29 -14.03
CA ASP A 120 -2.46 -10.54 -13.36
C ASP A 120 -3.38 -10.28 -12.14
N PRO A 121 -4.06 -11.32 -11.59
CA PRO A 121 -4.78 -11.20 -10.33
C PRO A 121 -3.86 -10.73 -9.19
N PRO A 122 -4.34 -9.90 -8.25
CA PRO A 122 -5.74 -9.51 -8.05
C PRO A 122 -6.23 -8.30 -8.86
N ILE A 123 -5.34 -7.50 -9.47
CA ILE A 123 -5.70 -6.20 -10.07
C ILE A 123 -6.29 -6.37 -11.50
N MET A 124 -5.67 -7.20 -12.34
CA MET A 124 -6.14 -7.53 -13.70
C MET A 124 -6.44 -6.32 -14.61
N LEU A 125 -5.59 -5.29 -14.62
CA LEU A 125 -5.72 -4.19 -15.57
C LEU A 125 -5.49 -4.67 -17.00
N GLY A 126 -6.42 -4.30 -17.89
CA GLY A 126 -6.27 -4.47 -19.33
C GLY A 126 -5.24 -3.52 -19.91
N ARG A 127 -4.75 -3.83 -21.11
CA ARG A 127 -3.72 -3.06 -21.79
C ARG A 127 -4.05 -1.58 -21.94
N GLU A 128 -5.27 -1.26 -22.38
CA GLU A 128 -5.71 0.13 -22.58
C GLU A 128 -5.71 0.92 -21.28
N LYS A 129 -6.04 0.27 -20.16
CA LYS A 129 -6.02 0.86 -18.83
C LYS A 129 -4.60 1.16 -18.37
N ILE A 130 -3.66 0.24 -18.62
CA ILE A 130 -2.24 0.46 -18.33
C ILE A 130 -1.68 1.63 -19.17
N LEU A 131 -2.03 1.70 -20.45
CA LEU A 131 -1.66 2.84 -21.32
C LEU A 131 -2.24 4.16 -20.82
N ALA A 132 -3.48 4.15 -20.32
CA ALA A 132 -4.08 5.34 -19.70
C ALA A 132 -3.30 5.75 -18.44
N VAL A 133 -2.95 4.82 -17.55
CA VAL A 133 -2.12 5.11 -16.37
C VAL A 133 -0.77 5.69 -16.77
N LEU A 134 -0.09 5.14 -17.78
CA LEU A 134 1.17 5.70 -18.30
C LEU A 134 0.99 7.15 -18.79
N SER A 135 -0.11 7.42 -19.49
CA SER A 135 -0.45 8.77 -19.96
C SER A 135 -0.67 9.74 -18.81
N PHE A 136 -1.31 9.28 -17.73
CA PHE A 136 -1.44 10.04 -16.49
C PHE A 136 -0.09 10.28 -15.81
N LEU A 137 0.75 9.26 -15.68
CA LEU A 137 2.05 9.39 -15.01
C LEU A 137 2.98 10.37 -15.74
N GLN A 138 2.87 10.53 -17.06
CA GLN A 138 3.60 11.56 -17.80
C GLN A 138 3.20 12.99 -17.39
N THR A 139 1.95 13.22 -16.97
CA THR A 139 1.50 14.56 -16.54
C THR A 139 2.24 15.06 -15.31
N LEU A 140 2.83 14.16 -14.52
CA LEU A 140 3.65 14.48 -13.36
C LEU A 140 4.97 15.16 -13.71
N GLY A 141 5.35 15.21 -15.00
CA GLY A 141 6.56 15.88 -15.48
C GLY A 141 6.36 16.85 -16.65
N GLY A 142 5.17 16.94 -17.23
CA GLY A 142 4.91 17.82 -18.38
C GLY A 142 3.66 17.42 -19.16
N GLU A 143 3.52 17.91 -20.39
CA GLU A 143 2.42 17.48 -21.26
C GLU A 143 2.60 16.01 -21.69
N PRO A 144 1.54 15.19 -21.61
CA PRO A 144 1.62 13.77 -21.96
C PRO A 144 1.66 13.56 -23.48
N ASP A 145 2.47 12.61 -23.94
CA ASP A 145 2.57 12.22 -25.35
C ASP A 145 1.85 10.87 -25.56
N ILE A 146 0.56 10.95 -25.86
CA ILE A 146 -0.30 9.78 -26.03
C ILE A 146 0.15 8.93 -27.22
N ASP A 147 0.61 9.56 -28.30
CA ASP A 147 1.10 8.84 -29.48
C ASP A 147 2.37 8.06 -29.17
N ALA A 148 3.26 8.59 -28.32
CA ALA A 148 4.43 7.86 -27.83
C ALA A 148 4.04 6.69 -26.93
N VAL A 149 3.08 6.88 -26.00
CA VAL A 149 2.57 5.80 -25.14
C VAL A 149 1.98 4.66 -25.97
N MET A 150 1.19 5.00 -26.99
CA MET A 150 0.55 4.02 -27.86
C MET A 150 1.54 3.16 -28.68
N LYS A 151 2.77 3.65 -28.94
CA LYS A 151 3.82 2.84 -29.59
C LYS A 151 4.28 1.66 -28.74
N PHE A 152 4.06 1.69 -27.42
CA PHE A 152 4.40 0.60 -26.51
C PHE A 152 3.25 -0.40 -26.30
N LYS A 153 2.10 -0.23 -26.99
CA LYS A 153 0.92 -1.10 -26.87
C LYS A 153 1.27 -2.59 -26.94
N ASP A 154 2.14 -2.98 -27.88
CA ASP A 154 2.48 -4.39 -28.09
C ASP A 154 3.41 -4.97 -27.02
N LYS A 155 4.12 -4.13 -26.25
CA LYS A 155 4.93 -4.56 -25.12
C LYS A 155 4.10 -4.83 -23.86
N ILE A 156 2.92 -4.24 -23.77
CA ILE A 156 2.05 -4.36 -22.60
C ILE A 156 1.16 -5.59 -22.78
N PRO A 157 1.12 -6.53 -21.82
CA PRO A 157 0.22 -7.69 -21.90
C PRO A 157 -1.26 -7.30 -21.81
N GLU A 158 -2.13 -8.14 -22.36
CA GLU A 158 -3.55 -8.07 -22.02
C GLU A 158 -3.81 -8.58 -20.60
N ALA A 159 -4.94 -8.18 -20.02
CA ALA A 159 -5.38 -8.71 -18.74
C ALA A 159 -5.42 -10.24 -18.78
N SER A 160 -4.96 -10.85 -17.69
CA SER A 160 -4.90 -12.28 -17.52
C SER A 160 -6.28 -12.90 -17.69
N LYS A 161 -6.36 -13.94 -18.52
CA LYS A 161 -7.58 -14.77 -18.65
C LYS A 161 -7.65 -15.85 -17.58
N LYS A 162 -6.72 -15.85 -16.62
CA LYS A 162 -6.74 -16.79 -15.48
C LYS A 162 -8.06 -16.61 -14.75
N LYS A 163 -8.82 -17.69 -14.62
CA LYS A 163 -10.01 -17.69 -13.79
C LYS A 163 -9.57 -17.40 -12.36
N ILE A 164 -10.03 -16.30 -11.78
CA ILE A 164 -9.84 -16.07 -10.35
C ILE A 164 -10.63 -17.15 -9.63
N ILE A 165 -9.91 -18.08 -9.04
CA ILE A 165 -10.46 -18.98 -8.03
C ILE A 165 -10.21 -18.24 -6.72
N PRO A 166 -11.26 -17.80 -6.01
CA PRO A 166 -11.09 -17.24 -4.68
C PRO A 166 -10.23 -18.21 -3.86
N TRP A 167 -9.21 -17.69 -3.19
CA TRP A 167 -8.43 -18.53 -2.31
C TRP A 167 -9.34 -19.09 -1.23
N VAL A 168 -9.28 -20.41 -1.05
CA VAL A 168 -10.04 -21.12 -0.03
C VAL A 168 -9.03 -21.63 0.98
N PRO A 169 -9.21 -21.32 2.27
CA PRO A 169 -8.37 -21.89 3.31
C PRO A 169 -8.45 -23.43 3.27
N PRO A 170 -7.38 -24.15 3.60
CA PRO A 170 -7.39 -25.62 3.59
C PRO A 170 -8.26 -26.23 4.70
N ILE A 171 -8.84 -25.38 5.56
CA ILE A 171 -9.74 -25.73 6.65
C ILE A 171 -10.94 -24.79 6.63
N GLU A 172 -12.03 -25.20 7.26
CA GLU A 172 -13.22 -24.34 7.43
C GLU A 172 -12.92 -23.25 8.48
N VAL A 173 -12.89 -22.00 8.02
CA VAL A 173 -12.63 -20.81 8.83
C VAL A 173 -13.31 -19.61 8.18
N GLU A 174 -13.92 -18.77 9.00
CA GLU A 174 -14.60 -17.56 8.54
C GLU A 174 -13.70 -16.33 8.72
N PRO A 175 -13.76 -15.32 7.83
CA PRO A 175 -12.99 -14.07 7.98
C PRO A 175 -13.17 -13.39 9.35
N LYS A 176 -14.36 -13.52 9.95
CA LYS A 176 -14.65 -12.96 11.27
C LYS A 176 -13.81 -13.58 12.39
N GLU A 177 -13.41 -14.83 12.25
CA GLU A 177 -12.51 -15.48 13.23
C GLU A 177 -11.10 -14.87 13.15
N GLY A 178 -10.66 -14.48 11.94
CA GLY A 178 -9.43 -13.71 11.74
C GLY A 178 -9.50 -12.28 12.26
N GLU A 179 -10.64 -11.61 12.09
CA GLU A 179 -10.87 -10.27 12.64
C GLU A 179 -10.68 -10.24 14.16
N LEU A 180 -11.13 -11.28 14.87
CA LEU A 180 -10.92 -11.42 16.31
C LEU A 180 -9.44 -11.51 16.66
N VAL A 181 -8.67 -12.36 15.97
CA VAL A 181 -7.22 -12.46 16.18
C VAL A 181 -6.51 -11.14 15.85
N PHE A 182 -7.01 -10.42 14.85
CA PHE A 182 -6.40 -9.16 14.42
C PHE A 182 -6.55 -8.06 15.47
N PHE A 183 -7.72 -7.92 16.12
CA PHE A 183 -8.04 -6.77 16.96
C PHE A 183 -8.13 -7.06 18.47
N ASP A 184 -8.25 -8.30 18.91
CA ASP A 184 -8.41 -8.63 20.32
C ASP A 184 -7.05 -8.62 21.04
N GLU A 185 -6.72 -7.47 21.62
CA GLU A 185 -5.50 -7.22 22.38
C GLU A 185 -5.38 -8.05 23.68
N THR A 186 -6.42 -8.76 24.11
CA THR A 186 -6.34 -9.66 25.27
C THR A 186 -5.68 -11.01 24.95
N ARG A 187 -5.40 -11.27 23.67
CA ARG A 187 -4.79 -12.49 23.17
C ARG A 187 -3.27 -12.38 23.12
N ASP A 188 -2.60 -13.53 23.10
CA ASP A 188 -1.15 -13.63 22.93
C ASP A 188 -0.67 -13.01 21.60
N VAL A 189 -1.53 -13.02 20.58
CA VAL A 189 -1.30 -12.37 19.30
C VAL A 189 -2.46 -11.43 18.98
N SER A 190 -2.12 -10.15 18.82
CA SER A 190 -3.02 -9.13 18.28
C SER A 190 -2.26 -8.31 17.23
N CYS A 191 -2.70 -8.39 15.99
CA CYS A 191 -2.04 -7.72 14.87
C CYS A 191 -2.20 -6.20 14.95
N SER A 192 -3.29 -5.71 15.55
CA SER A 192 -3.60 -4.28 15.69
C SER A 192 -2.67 -3.54 16.63
N LYS A 193 -1.95 -4.25 17.52
CA LYS A 193 -0.89 -3.66 18.34
C LYS A 193 0.18 -2.97 17.51
N CYS A 194 0.43 -3.48 16.30
CA CYS A 194 1.45 -2.93 15.41
C CYS A 194 0.90 -2.43 14.07
N HIS A 195 -0.19 -2.96 13.55
CA HIS A 195 -0.69 -2.61 12.22
C HIS A 195 -1.99 -1.82 12.25
N VAL A 196 -2.02 -0.74 11.47
CA VAL A 196 -3.25 0.00 11.19
C VAL A 196 -4.10 -0.75 10.16
N LEU A 197 -5.40 -0.87 10.42
CA LEU A 197 -6.41 -1.29 9.46
C LEU A 197 -7.64 -0.38 9.57
N SER A 198 -7.97 0.30 8.48
CA SER A 198 -9.09 1.26 8.39
C SER A 198 -9.08 2.29 9.54
N GLY A 199 -7.90 2.81 9.86
CA GLY A 199 -7.68 3.81 10.92
C GLY A 199 -7.68 3.29 12.35
N LYS A 200 -7.72 1.96 12.56
CA LYS A 200 -7.63 1.32 13.88
C LYS A 200 -6.32 0.57 14.05
N GLY A 201 -5.76 0.57 15.25
CA GLY A 201 -4.46 -0.03 15.58
C GLY A 201 -3.34 1.00 15.63
N SER A 202 -2.11 0.54 15.76
CA SER A 202 -0.92 1.40 15.88
C SER A 202 -0.12 1.45 14.58
N LYS A 203 0.69 2.49 14.39
CA LYS A 203 1.54 2.68 13.20
C LYS A 203 2.98 2.26 13.48
N VAL A 204 3.15 1.04 13.96
CA VAL A 204 4.48 0.45 14.26
C VAL A 204 4.95 -0.43 13.11
N GLY A 205 4.01 -1.09 12.45
CA GLY A 205 4.16 -1.83 11.21
C GLY A 205 3.38 -1.17 10.06
N PRO A 206 3.58 -1.64 8.81
CA PRO A 206 2.92 -1.08 7.64
C PRO A 206 1.39 -1.13 7.74
N GLU A 207 0.71 -0.07 7.30
CA GLU A 207 -0.76 -0.04 7.25
C GLU A 207 -1.32 -1.10 6.30
N LEU A 208 -2.31 -1.89 6.71
CA LEU A 208 -2.85 -3.04 5.97
C LEU A 208 -4.20 -2.74 5.28
N THR A 209 -4.69 -1.51 5.33
CA THR A 209 -5.94 -1.11 4.66
C THR A 209 -5.87 -1.40 3.15
N GLY A 210 -6.85 -2.14 2.62
CA GLY A 210 -6.93 -2.49 1.20
C GLY A 210 -5.93 -3.56 0.72
N ILE A 211 -5.18 -4.20 1.63
CA ILE A 211 -4.12 -5.14 1.25
C ILE A 211 -4.62 -6.32 0.39
N GLY A 212 -5.85 -6.78 0.63
CA GLY A 212 -6.50 -7.87 -0.11
C GLY A 212 -6.87 -7.50 -1.56
N ALA A 213 -6.85 -6.22 -1.92
CA ALA A 213 -7.06 -5.76 -3.30
C ALA A 213 -5.77 -5.81 -4.14
N VAL A 214 -4.61 -5.78 -3.49
CA VAL A 214 -3.31 -5.60 -4.18
C VAL A 214 -2.33 -6.74 -3.96
N GLN A 215 -2.48 -7.55 -2.91
CA GLN A 215 -1.57 -8.66 -2.60
C GLN A 215 -2.23 -10.03 -2.72
N THR A 216 -1.38 -11.05 -2.81
CA THR A 216 -1.78 -12.45 -2.96
C THR A 216 -1.87 -13.16 -1.59
N PRO A 217 -2.62 -14.27 -1.49
CA PRO A 217 -2.60 -15.11 -0.29
C PRO A 217 -1.19 -15.59 0.07
N GLN A 218 -0.37 -15.90 -0.94
CA GLN A 218 1.02 -16.33 -0.76
C GLN A 218 1.85 -15.24 -0.09
N TYR A 219 1.73 -14.00 -0.57
CA TYR A 219 2.41 -12.86 0.05
C TYR A 219 2.03 -12.74 1.53
N LEU A 220 0.74 -12.79 1.87
CA LEU A 220 0.28 -12.66 3.26
C LEU A 220 0.78 -13.81 4.16
N ILE A 221 0.74 -15.05 3.65
CA ILE A 221 1.24 -16.23 4.35
C ILE A 221 2.74 -16.10 4.62
N GLU A 222 3.52 -15.70 3.62
CA GLU A 222 4.96 -15.53 3.75
C GLU A 222 5.31 -14.35 4.67
N SER A 223 4.62 -13.22 4.58
CA SER A 223 4.83 -12.07 5.49
C SER A 223 4.58 -12.43 6.96
N ILE A 224 3.59 -13.28 7.26
CA ILE A 224 3.32 -13.70 8.64
C ILE A 224 4.33 -14.76 9.10
N LEU A 225 4.65 -15.74 8.27
CA LEU A 225 5.52 -16.85 8.68
C LEU A 225 7.01 -16.52 8.62
N LYS A 226 7.40 -15.52 7.82
CA LYS A 226 8.78 -15.13 7.56
C LYS A 226 8.92 -13.60 7.42
N PRO A 227 8.60 -12.83 8.48
CA PRO A 227 8.53 -11.37 8.40
C PRO A 227 9.87 -10.68 8.11
N SER A 228 11.01 -11.38 8.28
CA SER A 228 12.35 -10.84 8.00
C SER A 228 12.79 -11.01 6.53
N GLU A 229 12.04 -11.76 5.70
CA GLU A 229 12.39 -11.93 4.27
C GLU A 229 12.09 -10.67 3.44
N VAL A 230 11.09 -9.89 3.85
CA VAL A 230 10.66 -8.65 3.21
C VAL A 230 10.32 -7.65 4.30
N ILE A 231 11.15 -6.61 4.45
CA ILE A 231 10.96 -5.57 5.45
C ILE A 231 10.65 -4.26 4.72
N VAL A 232 9.38 -3.87 4.77
CA VAL A 232 8.86 -2.70 4.08
C VAL A 232 9.63 -1.44 4.48
N LYS A 233 9.99 -0.61 3.49
CA LYS A 233 10.72 0.64 3.69
C LYS A 233 10.05 1.54 4.74
N GLY A 234 10.86 2.07 5.66
CA GLY A 234 10.42 2.87 6.81
C GLY A 234 9.99 2.04 8.01
N PHE A 235 10.03 0.71 7.92
CA PHE A 235 9.72 -0.23 8.99
C PHE A 235 10.89 -1.17 9.28
N GLU A 236 12.10 -0.75 8.91
CA GLU A 236 13.33 -1.43 9.29
C GLU A 236 13.60 -1.33 10.78
N THR A 237 13.98 -2.46 11.36
CA THR A 237 14.46 -2.50 12.74
C THR A 237 15.86 -1.91 12.81
N MET A 238 16.02 -0.95 13.70
CA MET A 238 17.27 -0.29 14.02
C MET A 238 17.76 -0.82 15.36
N TYR A 239 19.02 -1.23 15.38
CA TYR A 239 19.75 -1.50 16.61
C TYR A 239 20.56 -0.26 16.97
N LEU A 240 20.24 0.35 18.10
CA LEU A 240 20.86 1.56 18.62
C LEU A 240 21.57 1.24 19.93
N ILE A 241 22.85 1.61 20.04
CA ILE A 241 23.62 1.59 21.29
C ILE A 241 23.83 3.02 21.73
N THR A 242 23.50 3.31 22.97
CA THR A 242 23.75 4.61 23.61
C THR A 242 25.16 4.67 24.21
N THR A 243 25.69 5.86 24.44
CA THR A 243 27.04 6.09 24.97
C THR A 243 27.25 5.60 26.41
N ASP A 244 26.17 5.31 27.15
CA ASP A 244 26.20 4.62 28.44
C ASP A 244 26.15 3.09 28.34
N GLY A 245 26.11 2.55 27.11
CA GLY A 245 26.17 1.12 26.79
C GLY A 245 24.81 0.41 26.76
N MET A 246 23.69 1.13 26.85
CA MET A 246 22.36 0.54 26.70
C MET A 246 22.05 0.26 25.23
N ALA A 247 21.31 -0.81 24.96
CA ALA A 247 20.98 -1.24 23.60
C ALA A 247 19.47 -1.29 23.39
N TYR A 248 19.02 -0.78 22.25
CA TYR A 248 17.61 -0.68 21.86
C TYR A 248 17.41 -1.28 20.47
N ASN A 249 16.30 -2.00 20.30
CA ASN A 249 15.82 -2.47 19.00
C ASN A 249 14.46 -1.83 18.74
N GLY A 250 14.34 -1.04 17.68
CA GLY A 250 13.09 -0.34 17.40
C GLY A 250 12.95 0.12 15.96
N ILE A 251 11.79 0.67 15.64
CA ILE A 251 11.51 1.30 14.34
C ILE A 251 11.68 2.81 14.47
N ILE A 252 12.34 3.45 13.50
CA ILE A 252 12.43 4.91 13.47
C ILE A 252 11.05 5.50 13.21
N GLN A 253 10.54 6.26 14.18
CA GLN A 253 9.33 7.07 14.02
C GLN A 253 9.67 8.40 13.33
N SER A 254 10.76 9.04 13.75
CA SER A 254 11.29 10.27 13.18
C SER A 254 12.80 10.36 13.40
N GLN A 255 13.49 11.05 12.50
CA GLN A 255 14.93 11.29 12.60
C GLN A 255 15.24 12.66 12.02
N SER A 256 15.97 13.47 12.78
CA SER A 256 16.47 14.78 12.38
C SER A 256 17.94 14.94 12.77
N GLU A 257 18.52 16.12 12.51
CA GLU A 257 19.85 16.46 13.03
C GLU A 257 19.85 16.66 14.55
N GLU A 258 18.69 16.88 15.17
CA GLU A 258 18.55 17.16 16.60
C GLU A 258 18.24 15.93 17.43
N GLU A 259 17.45 14.98 16.89
CA GLU A 259 16.99 13.81 17.64
C GLU A 259 16.63 12.63 16.72
N VAL A 260 16.68 11.43 17.31
CA VAL A 260 16.16 10.18 16.75
C VAL A 260 15.06 9.67 17.68
N VAL A 261 13.87 9.43 17.14
CA VAL A 261 12.76 8.83 17.88
C VAL A 261 12.56 7.39 17.43
N LEU A 262 12.71 6.45 18.36
CA LEU A 262 12.50 5.01 18.14
C LEU A 262 11.24 4.52 18.84
N LEU A 263 10.47 3.68 18.15
CA LEU A 263 9.42 2.85 18.72
C LEU A 263 10.01 1.49 19.06
N VAL A 264 10.07 1.16 20.34
CA VAL A 264 10.63 -0.07 20.89
C VAL A 264 9.48 -0.91 21.44
N ASP A 265 9.49 -2.21 21.14
CA ASP A 265 8.57 -3.17 21.76
C ASP A 265 9.17 -3.69 23.07
N GLU A 266 8.56 -3.31 24.20
CA GLU A 266 8.86 -3.80 25.55
C GLU A 266 7.77 -4.78 25.98
N GLU A 267 7.99 -6.07 25.71
CA GLU A 267 7.09 -7.16 26.11
C GLU A 267 5.63 -7.00 25.62
N GLY A 268 5.44 -6.50 24.39
CA GLY A 268 4.15 -6.32 23.75
C GLY A 268 3.52 -4.95 23.99
N GLU A 269 4.24 -4.04 24.66
CA GLU A 269 3.90 -2.63 24.80
C GLU A 269 4.87 -1.77 24.00
N ILE A 270 4.34 -0.85 23.21
CA ILE A 270 5.16 0.00 22.34
C ILE A 270 5.53 1.27 23.10
N VAL A 271 6.82 1.47 23.30
CA VAL A 271 7.39 2.60 24.02
C VAL A 271 8.18 3.49 23.05
N GLU A 272 7.98 4.79 23.16
CA GLU A 272 8.71 5.79 22.40
C GLU A 272 9.96 6.24 23.17
N TYR A 273 11.12 6.14 22.54
CA TYR A 273 12.39 6.64 23.07
C TYR A 273 12.91 7.77 22.18
N VAL A 274 13.34 8.85 22.80
CA VAL A 274 14.01 9.97 22.14
C VAL A 274 15.48 9.92 22.51
N PHE A 275 16.34 9.93 21.48
CA PHE A 275 17.79 9.94 21.64
C PHE A 275 18.38 11.17 20.96
N TYR A 276 19.26 11.87 21.65
CA TYR A 276 20.05 12.96 21.06
C TYR A 276 21.32 12.41 20.39
N PRO A 277 21.85 13.04 19.32
CA PRO A 277 23.01 12.53 18.59
C PRO A 277 24.26 12.27 19.44
N ASP A 278 24.46 13.00 20.53
CA ASP A 278 25.57 12.83 21.47
C ASP A 278 25.35 11.67 22.47
N GLU A 279 24.13 11.16 22.57
CA GLU A 279 23.78 9.97 23.34
C GLU A 279 23.93 8.68 22.51
N ILE A 280 24.07 8.78 21.18
CA ILE A 280 24.12 7.62 20.27
C ILE A 280 25.58 7.24 19.98
N GLU A 281 26.01 6.08 20.45
CA GLU A 281 27.31 5.51 20.11
C GLU A 281 27.28 4.83 18.73
N GLN A 282 26.22 4.06 18.46
CA GLN A 282 26.06 3.32 17.22
C GLN A 282 24.58 3.19 16.86
N MET A 283 24.25 3.30 15.57
CA MET A 283 22.93 2.95 15.06
C MET A 283 23.09 2.20 13.73
N GLN A 284 22.47 1.02 13.64
CA GLN A 284 22.58 0.15 12.47
C GLN A 284 21.26 -0.53 12.12
N LYS A 285 20.94 -0.60 10.82
CA LYS A 285 19.82 -1.38 10.30
C LYS A 285 20.06 -2.86 10.56
N GLN A 286 19.01 -3.57 10.98
CA GLN A 286 19.00 -5.02 11.16
C GLN A 286 18.33 -5.72 9.97
N ASP A 287 18.74 -6.96 9.72
CA ASP A 287 18.11 -7.86 8.75
C ASP A 287 16.94 -8.65 9.36
N ILE A 288 16.68 -8.47 10.65
CA ILE A 288 15.59 -9.13 11.40
C ILE A 288 14.49 -8.11 11.63
N SER A 289 13.25 -8.48 11.33
CA SER A 289 12.06 -7.66 11.57
C SER A 289 11.67 -7.64 13.05
N MET A 290 11.11 -6.51 13.50
CA MET A 290 10.44 -6.40 14.79
C MET A 290 9.13 -7.19 14.84
N MET A 291 8.54 -7.51 13.67
CA MET A 291 7.40 -8.41 13.62
C MET A 291 7.84 -9.84 14.03
N PRO A 292 7.19 -10.48 15.02
CA PRO A 292 7.60 -11.79 15.53
C PRO A 292 7.68 -12.88 14.46
N GLY A 293 8.77 -13.65 14.43
CA GLY A 293 8.94 -14.77 13.48
C GLY A 293 8.32 -16.10 13.93
N ASN A 294 7.82 -16.20 15.16
CA ASN A 294 7.34 -17.43 15.78
C ASN A 294 5.81 -17.59 15.76
N PHE A 295 5.09 -16.90 14.86
CA PHE A 295 3.63 -17.01 14.78
C PHE A 295 3.12 -18.44 14.54
N SER A 296 3.94 -19.33 13.97
CA SER A 296 3.60 -20.75 13.83
C SER A 296 3.46 -21.50 15.17
N GLU A 297 4.04 -20.96 16.24
CA GLU A 297 3.94 -21.47 17.62
C GLU A 297 2.83 -20.76 18.40
N LEU A 298 2.58 -19.48 18.09
CA LEU A 298 1.63 -18.63 18.80
C LEU A 298 0.19 -18.73 18.29
N LEU A 299 0.00 -19.04 17.00
CA LEU A 299 -1.31 -19.16 16.38
C LEU A 299 -1.67 -20.63 16.13
N THR A 300 -2.90 -20.99 16.44
CA THR A 300 -3.46 -22.24 15.91
C THR A 300 -3.61 -22.16 14.39
N THR A 301 -3.67 -23.32 13.72
CA THR A 301 -3.93 -23.38 12.28
C THR A 301 -5.22 -22.65 11.88
N LYS A 302 -6.24 -22.70 12.74
CA LYS A 302 -7.53 -22.02 12.53
C LYS A 302 -7.38 -20.50 12.60
N GLU A 303 -6.68 -19.99 13.60
CA GLU A 303 -6.42 -18.56 13.75
C GLU A 303 -5.56 -18.01 12.61
N PHE A 304 -4.50 -18.73 12.24
CA PHE A 304 -3.62 -18.35 11.13
C PHE A 304 -4.40 -18.18 9.82
N TYR A 305 -5.13 -19.21 9.37
CA TYR A 305 -5.92 -19.10 8.14
C TYR A 305 -7.11 -18.15 8.27
N GLY A 306 -7.60 -17.91 9.49
CA GLY A 306 -8.58 -16.87 9.79
C GLY A 306 -8.03 -15.49 9.46
N VAL A 307 -6.85 -15.14 9.99
CA VAL A 307 -6.19 -13.86 9.72
C VAL A 307 -5.93 -13.68 8.22
N ILE A 308 -5.46 -14.71 7.51
CA ILE A 308 -5.28 -14.66 6.06
C ILE A 308 -6.62 -14.39 5.34
N SER A 309 -7.68 -15.10 5.70
CA SER A 309 -9.02 -14.92 5.13
C SER A 309 -9.56 -13.51 5.39
N PHE A 310 -9.31 -12.97 6.58
CA PHE A 310 -9.69 -11.62 6.98
C PHE A 310 -8.93 -10.56 6.18
N LEU A 311 -7.61 -10.67 6.07
CA LEU A 311 -6.79 -9.71 5.31
C LEU A 311 -7.13 -9.71 3.81
N LEU A 312 -7.44 -10.88 3.24
CA LEU A 312 -7.89 -10.99 1.85
C LEU A 312 -9.28 -10.36 1.60
N SER A 313 -10.10 -10.20 2.64
CA SER A 313 -11.39 -9.50 2.53
C SER A 313 -11.27 -7.97 2.63
N GLN A 314 -10.09 -7.45 3.00
CA GLN A 314 -9.82 -6.00 3.07
C GLN A 314 -9.50 -5.45 1.68
N LYS A 315 -10.53 -5.01 0.95
CA LYS A 315 -10.43 -4.48 -0.42
C LYS A 315 -10.93 -3.06 -0.54
#